data_AF-A0A1V6ULC3-F1
#
_entry.id   AF-A0A1V6ULC3-F1
#
_cell.length_a   1.000
_cell.length_b   1.000
_cell.length_c   1.000
_cell.angle_alpha   90.00
_cell.angle_beta   90.00
_cell.angle_gamma   90.00
#
_symmetry.space_group_name_H-M   'P 1'
#
loop_
_entity.id
_entity.type
_entity.pdbx_description
1 polymer ?
#
loop_
_entity_poly.entity_id
_entity_poly.type
_entity_poly.pdbx_seq_one_letter_code
_entity_poly.pdbx_strand_id
1 'polypeptide(L)'
;MKNPVKQMRLPDLEDILDFVKDVAEISGRWVNWQIIRSKRHVWWETDRDVLSRWAQSIIETEERLREITQHEYFIKECIREIDGRSDEAAKTILTDMIEDMISLAHEYARIERIYDTMVAGCPVSPIKSGYLWIRKQPQWHLRML
;
A
#
# COMPACT_ATOMS: atom_id res chain seq x y z
N MET A 1 -4.95 -28.66 26.77
CA MET A 1 -5.92 -27.71 27.38
C MET A 1 -5.96 -26.46 26.52
N LYS A 2 -7.13 -26.07 26.00
CA LYS A 2 -7.27 -24.90 25.10
C LYS A 2 -7.13 -23.62 25.93
N ASN A 3 -6.22 -22.75 25.54
CA ASN A 3 -5.89 -21.51 26.25
C ASN A 3 -7.11 -20.55 26.20
N PRO A 4 -7.69 -20.12 27.33
CA PRO A 4 -8.92 -19.31 27.37
C PRO A 4 -8.77 -17.93 26.69
N VAL A 5 -7.54 -17.44 26.50
CA VAL A 5 -7.25 -16.21 25.75
C VAL A 5 -7.60 -16.32 24.26
N LYS A 6 -7.56 -17.54 23.68
CA LYS A 6 -7.92 -17.78 22.26
C LYS A 6 -9.43 -17.69 21.98
N GLN A 7 -10.28 -17.52 23.00
CA GLN A 7 -11.73 -17.42 22.86
C GLN A 7 -12.29 -16.02 23.15
N MET A 8 -11.43 -15.01 23.27
CA MET A 8 -11.90 -13.63 23.30
C MET A 8 -12.34 -13.26 21.88
N ARG A 9 -13.63 -13.48 21.59
CA ARG A 9 -14.28 -12.96 20.38
C ARG A 9 -14.12 -11.45 20.42
N LEU A 10 -13.23 -10.95 19.56
CA LEU A 10 -12.87 -9.55 19.43
C LEU A 10 -13.94 -8.89 18.55
N PRO A 11 -14.75 -7.97 19.10
CA PRO A 11 -15.82 -7.29 18.36
C PRO A 11 -15.31 -6.58 17.10
N ASP A 12 -14.16 -5.90 17.20
CA ASP A 12 -13.57 -5.13 16.08
C ASP A 12 -13.26 -5.96 14.83
N LEU A 13 -12.97 -7.26 15.00
CA LEU A 13 -12.72 -8.15 13.86
C LEU A 13 -14.04 -8.53 13.17
N GLU A 14 -15.16 -8.58 13.89
CA GLU A 14 -16.47 -8.75 13.26
C GLU A 14 -16.83 -7.53 12.43
N ASP A 15 -16.59 -6.32 12.92
CA ASP A 15 -16.85 -5.08 12.18
C ASP A 15 -16.06 -4.99 10.87
N ILE A 16 -14.76 -5.35 10.91
CA ILE A 16 -13.92 -5.41 9.70
C ILE A 16 -14.41 -6.50 8.73
N LEU A 17 -14.81 -7.65 9.26
CA LEU A 17 -15.32 -8.74 8.43
C LEU A 17 -16.67 -8.40 7.79
N ASP A 18 -17.53 -7.64 8.50
CA ASP A 18 -18.80 -7.15 7.98
C ASP A 18 -18.58 -6.09 6.90
N PHE A 19 -17.64 -5.15 7.10
CA PHE A 19 -17.23 -4.24 6.04
C PHE A 19 -16.73 -4.98 4.79
N VAL A 20 -15.87 -6.00 4.96
CA VAL A 20 -15.33 -6.79 3.85
C VAL A 20 -16.44 -7.59 3.14
N LYS A 21 -17.42 -8.10 3.89
CA LYS A 21 -18.59 -8.78 3.35
C LYS A 21 -19.42 -7.83 2.48
N ASP A 22 -19.72 -6.63 2.98
CA ASP A 22 -20.53 -5.64 2.26
C ASP A 22 -19.82 -5.19 0.97
N VAL A 23 -18.51 -4.97 1.02
CA VAL A 23 -17.70 -4.66 -0.16
C VAL A 23 -17.69 -5.81 -1.17
N ALA A 24 -17.59 -7.06 -0.71
CA ALA A 24 -17.62 -8.24 -1.58
C ALA A 24 -18.98 -8.44 -2.26
N GLU A 25 -20.06 -8.10 -1.57
CA GLU A 25 -21.44 -8.13 -2.08
C GLU A 25 -21.66 -7.04 -3.14
N ILE A 26 -21.30 -5.79 -2.84
CA ILE A 26 -21.40 -4.65 -3.77
C ILE A 26 -20.54 -4.85 -5.02
N SER A 27 -19.36 -5.46 -4.88
CA SER A 27 -18.44 -5.69 -6.00
C SER A 27 -18.73 -6.96 -6.82
N GLY A 28 -19.77 -7.73 -6.47
CA GLY A 28 -20.13 -8.98 -7.16
C GLY A 28 -19.12 -10.12 -6.97
N ARG A 29 -18.28 -10.06 -5.93
CA ARG A 29 -17.13 -10.96 -5.69
C ARG A 29 -17.34 -11.83 -4.45
N TRP A 30 -18.54 -12.37 -4.30
CA TRP A 30 -18.96 -13.20 -3.16
C TRP A 30 -18.04 -14.40 -2.87
N VAL A 31 -17.44 -14.99 -3.91
CA VAL A 31 -16.47 -16.11 -3.78
C VAL A 31 -15.27 -15.72 -2.92
N ASN A 32 -14.80 -14.47 -3.00
CA ASN A 32 -13.66 -14.00 -2.22
C ASN A 32 -14.03 -13.84 -0.74
N TRP A 33 -15.25 -13.40 -0.44
CA TRP A 33 -15.77 -13.40 0.93
C TRP A 33 -15.83 -14.82 1.51
N GLN A 34 -16.28 -15.80 0.73
CA GLN A 34 -16.27 -17.21 1.17
C GLN A 34 -14.85 -17.70 1.50
N ILE A 35 -13.85 -17.30 0.72
CA ILE A 35 -12.44 -17.63 1.00
C ILE A 35 -11.98 -16.95 2.31
N ILE A 36 -12.25 -15.67 2.51
CA ILE A 36 -11.86 -14.94 3.74
C ILE A 36 -12.56 -15.54 4.96
N ARG A 37 -13.88 -15.77 4.87
CA ARG A 37 -14.68 -16.43 5.91
C ARG A 37 -14.18 -17.83 6.24
N SER A 38 -13.84 -18.64 5.24
CA SER A 38 -13.32 -20.00 5.45
C SER A 38 -11.99 -20.03 6.20
N LYS A 39 -11.21 -18.94 6.09
CA LYS A 39 -9.91 -18.78 6.74
C LYS A 39 -9.97 -17.93 8.00
N ARG A 40 -11.18 -17.59 8.47
CA ARG A 40 -11.43 -16.77 9.67
C ARG A 40 -10.61 -17.23 10.87
N HIS A 41 -10.53 -18.54 11.14
CA HIS A 41 -9.72 -19.15 12.21
C HIS A 41 -8.24 -18.73 12.19
N VAL A 42 -7.66 -18.50 11.01
CA VAL A 42 -6.26 -18.06 10.88
C VAL A 42 -6.08 -16.63 11.40
N TRP A 43 -7.07 -15.75 11.21
CA TRP A 43 -7.05 -14.39 11.75
C TRP A 43 -7.11 -14.37 13.27
N TRP A 44 -7.77 -15.36 13.88
CA TRP A 44 -7.85 -15.53 15.34
C TRP A 44 -6.55 -16.08 15.95
N GLU A 45 -5.71 -16.74 15.15
CA GLU A 45 -4.43 -17.31 15.61
C GLU A 45 -3.22 -16.45 15.26
N THR A 46 -3.42 -15.39 14.48
CA THR A 46 -2.33 -14.50 14.09
C THR A 46 -2.13 -13.41 15.14
N ASP A 47 -0.87 -13.17 15.51
CA ASP A 47 -0.49 -12.05 16.36
C ASP A 47 -0.85 -10.71 15.69
N ARG A 48 -1.84 -10.01 16.28
CA ARG A 48 -2.35 -8.72 15.78
C ARG A 48 -1.26 -7.65 15.78
N ASP A 49 -0.29 -7.71 16.69
CA ASP A 49 0.78 -6.71 16.76
C ASP A 49 1.79 -6.94 15.64
N VAL A 50 2.03 -8.20 15.26
CA VAL A 50 2.84 -8.53 14.08
C VAL A 50 2.12 -8.10 12.79
N LEU A 51 0.82 -8.35 12.69
CA LEU A 51 0.03 -7.93 11.53
C LEU A 51 -0.09 -6.40 11.40
N SER A 52 -0.36 -5.72 12.51
CA SER A 52 -0.50 -4.26 12.54
C SER A 52 0.81 -3.59 12.14
N ARG A 53 1.96 -4.06 12.67
CA ARG A 53 3.28 -3.56 12.28
C ARG A 53 3.58 -3.81 10.81
N TRP A 54 3.27 -5.00 10.31
CA TRP A 54 3.43 -5.31 8.89
C TRP A 54 2.58 -4.39 8.01
N ALA A 55 1.30 -4.21 8.34
CA ALA A 55 0.39 -3.34 7.60
C ALA A 55 0.84 -1.87 7.64
N GLN A 56 1.29 -1.40 8.81
CA GLN A 56 1.83 -0.05 8.97
C GLN A 56 3.08 0.18 8.12
N SER A 57 4.04 -0.75 8.13
CA SER A 57 5.23 -0.65 7.27
C SER A 57 4.89 -0.63 5.77
N ILE A 58 3.85 -1.37 5.37
CA ILE A 58 3.34 -1.33 3.99
C ILE A 58 2.76 0.05 3.66
N ILE A 59 1.92 0.62 4.54
CA ILE A 59 1.32 1.95 4.35
C ILE A 59 2.40 3.02 4.23
N GLU A 60 3.35 3.07 5.18
CA GLU A 60 4.46 4.03 5.19
C GLU A 60 5.30 3.94 3.90
N THR A 61 5.53 2.71 3.41
CA THR A 61 6.28 2.48 2.17
C THR A 61 5.48 2.96 0.94
N GLU A 62 4.17 2.74 0.90
CA GLU A 62 3.31 3.22 -0.19
C GLU A 62 3.14 4.74 -0.18
N GLU A 63 3.08 5.37 0.99
CA GLU A 63 3.10 6.84 1.14
C GLU A 63 4.38 7.42 0.56
N ARG A 64 5.53 6.82 0.88
CA ARG A 64 6.81 7.28 0.34
C ARG A 64 6.92 7.13 -1.18
N LEU A 65 6.43 6.02 -1.75
CA LEU A 65 6.36 5.84 -3.20
C LEU A 65 5.49 6.94 -3.85
N ARG A 66 4.37 7.29 -3.20
CA ARG A 66 3.48 8.35 -3.67
C ARG A 66 4.14 9.72 -3.64
N GLU A 67 4.85 10.06 -2.56
CA GLU A 67 5.61 11.32 -2.45
C GLU A 67 6.61 11.44 -3.61
N ILE A 68 7.36 10.38 -3.90
CA ILE A 68 8.33 10.35 -5.00
C ILE A 68 7.65 10.58 -6.35
N THR A 69 6.53 9.88 -6.63
CA THR A 69 5.78 10.07 -7.87
C THR A 69 5.20 11.48 -8.01
N GLN A 70 4.73 12.07 -6.91
CA GLN A 70 4.24 13.46 -6.91
C GLN A 70 5.38 14.46 -7.15
N HIS A 71 6.54 14.23 -6.56
CA HIS A 71 7.73 15.05 -6.77
C HIS A 71 8.22 14.95 -8.22
N GLU A 72 8.29 13.75 -8.79
CA GLU A 72 8.62 13.53 -10.19
C GLU A 72 7.64 14.26 -11.13
N TYR A 73 6.34 14.18 -10.84
CA TYR A 73 5.32 14.90 -11.59
C TYR A 73 5.54 16.42 -11.55
N PHE A 74 5.80 16.96 -10.36
CA PHE A 74 6.08 18.38 -10.17
C PHE A 74 7.31 18.84 -10.97
N ILE A 75 8.43 18.11 -10.89
CA ILE A 75 9.64 18.45 -11.64
C ILE A 75 9.36 18.43 -13.15
N LYS A 76 8.58 17.45 -13.66
CA LYS A 76 8.18 17.40 -15.08
C LYS A 76 7.31 18.58 -15.52
N GLU A 77 6.47 19.11 -14.64
CA GLU A 77 5.73 20.36 -14.91
C GLU A 77 6.70 21.54 -14.96
N CYS A 78 7.61 21.67 -13.99
CA CYS A 78 8.62 22.73 -13.97
C CYS A 78 9.52 22.72 -15.22
N ILE A 79 10.00 21.54 -15.64
CA ILE A 79 10.79 21.39 -16.87
C ILE A 79 10.01 21.90 -18.08
N ARG A 80 8.73 21.54 -18.21
CA ARG A 80 7.87 22.01 -19.31
C ARG A 80 7.71 23.53 -19.34
N GLU A 81 7.63 24.18 -18.19
CA GLU A 81 7.56 25.64 -18.09
C GLU A 81 8.88 26.34 -18.47
N ILE A 82 10.01 25.64 -18.28
CA ILE A 82 11.36 26.15 -18.50
C ILE A 82 11.87 25.87 -19.92
N ASP A 83 11.36 24.84 -20.61
CA ASP A 83 11.82 24.33 -21.92
C ASP A 83 11.78 25.36 -23.09
N GLY A 84 11.23 26.55 -22.86
CA GLY A 84 11.25 27.67 -23.80
C GLY A 84 12.28 28.78 -23.50
N ARG A 85 13.03 28.68 -22.40
CA ARG A 85 13.96 29.73 -21.94
C ARG A 85 15.39 29.38 -22.34
N SER A 86 16.04 30.30 -23.07
CA SER A 86 17.42 30.14 -23.58
C SER A 86 18.49 30.77 -22.68
N ASP A 87 18.13 31.26 -21.48
CA ASP A 87 19.10 31.88 -20.59
C ASP A 87 19.97 30.83 -19.87
N GLU A 88 21.18 31.23 -19.47
CA GLU A 88 22.15 30.32 -18.84
C GLU A 88 21.69 29.85 -17.45
N ALA A 89 20.85 30.65 -16.78
CA ALA A 89 20.25 30.27 -15.50
C ALA A 89 19.24 29.12 -15.65
N ALA A 90 18.43 29.14 -16.72
CA ALA A 90 17.48 28.09 -17.05
C ALA A 90 18.18 26.77 -17.37
N LYS A 91 19.37 26.80 -18.01
CA LYS A 91 20.16 25.59 -18.26
C LYS A 91 20.70 24.96 -16.98
N THR A 92 21.18 25.76 -16.04
CA THR A 92 21.65 25.25 -14.74
C THR A 92 20.48 24.64 -13.96
N ILE A 93 19.36 25.35 -13.85
CA ILE A 93 18.14 24.87 -13.17
C ILE A 93 17.63 23.57 -13.82
N LEU A 94 17.64 23.48 -15.15
CA LEU A 94 17.24 22.28 -15.87
C LEU A 94 18.16 21.09 -15.57
N THR A 95 19.46 21.34 -15.46
CA THR A 95 20.45 20.30 -15.12
C THR A 95 20.19 19.78 -13.70
N ASP A 96 20.02 20.67 -12.72
CA ASP A 96 19.70 20.30 -11.33
C ASP A 96 18.40 19.47 -11.26
N MET A 97 17.35 19.88 -11.99
CA MET A 97 16.09 19.15 -12.06
C MET A 97 16.23 17.75 -12.68
N ILE A 98 17.10 17.59 -13.69
CA ILE A 98 17.38 16.28 -14.29
C ILE A 98 18.12 15.38 -13.29
N GLU A 99 19.09 15.91 -12.55
CA GLU A 99 19.79 15.17 -11.49
C GLU A 99 18.83 14.72 -10.38
N ASP A 100 17.92 15.61 -9.96
CA ASP A 100 16.86 15.29 -9.01
C ASP A 100 15.95 14.17 -9.53
N MET A 101 15.54 14.20 -10.80
CA MET A 101 14.74 13.11 -11.39
C MET A 101 15.49 11.77 -11.39
N ILE A 102 16.79 11.76 -11.69
CA ILE A 102 17.61 10.54 -11.65
C ILE A 102 17.69 10.00 -10.22
N SER A 103 17.89 10.89 -9.25
CA SER A 103 17.91 10.54 -7.82
C SER A 103 16.57 9.93 -7.38
N LEU A 104 15.45 10.56 -7.74
CA LEU A 104 14.10 10.06 -7.47
C LEU A 104 13.85 8.69 -8.10
N ALA A 105 14.31 8.44 -9.33
CA ALA A 105 14.18 7.14 -9.98
C ALA A 105 14.94 6.03 -9.22
N HIS A 106 16.15 6.32 -8.75
CA HIS A 106 16.90 5.38 -7.91
C HIS A 106 16.22 5.13 -6.56
N GLU A 107 15.70 6.18 -5.92
CA GLU A 107 14.96 6.07 -4.67
C GLU A 107 13.70 5.22 -4.84
N TYR A 108 12.92 5.48 -5.90
CA TYR A 108 11.72 4.72 -6.24
C TYR A 108 12.02 3.24 -6.38
N ALA A 109 13.02 2.88 -7.21
CA ALA A 109 13.41 1.49 -7.43
C ALA A 109 13.90 0.79 -6.15
N ARG A 110 14.58 1.53 -5.27
CA ARG A 110 15.00 1.00 -3.95
C ARG A 110 13.78 0.69 -3.08
N ILE A 111 12.81 1.61 -3.02
CA ILE A 111 11.62 1.48 -2.18
C ILE A 111 10.68 0.40 -2.71
N GLU A 112 10.53 0.24 -4.02
CA GLU A 112 9.80 -0.89 -4.61
C GLU A 112 10.38 -2.25 -4.18
N ARG A 113 11.70 -2.40 -4.16
CA ARG A 113 12.32 -3.66 -3.69
C ARG A 113 12.08 -3.91 -2.20
N ILE A 114 12.09 -2.85 -1.38
CA ILE A 114 11.75 -2.93 0.05
C ILE A 114 10.30 -3.38 0.20
N TYR A 115 9.40 -2.75 -0.55
CA TYR A 115 7.99 -3.10 -0.61
C TYR A 115 7.78 -4.58 -0.99
N ASP A 116 8.42 -5.05 -2.06
CA ASP A 116 8.32 -6.44 -2.52
C ASP A 116 8.79 -7.42 -1.43
N THR A 117 9.86 -7.07 -0.73
CA THR A 117 10.38 -7.85 0.41
C THR A 117 9.38 -7.88 1.56
N MET A 118 8.75 -6.75 1.90
CA MET A 118 7.72 -6.67 2.94
C MET A 118 6.48 -7.51 2.58
N VAL A 119 6.04 -7.46 1.32
CA VAL A 119 4.91 -8.26 0.83
C VAL A 119 5.26 -9.75 0.80
N ALA A 120 6.51 -10.12 0.48
CA ALA A 120 6.99 -11.49 0.59
C ALA A 120 6.96 -12.00 2.03
N GLY A 121 7.34 -11.15 3.00
CA GLY A 121 7.34 -11.43 4.43
C GLY A 121 5.98 -11.39 5.13
N CYS A 122 4.86 -11.32 4.39
CA CYS A 122 3.54 -11.28 5.00
C CYS A 122 3.30 -12.53 5.88
N PRO A 123 2.98 -12.35 7.18
CA PRO A 123 2.91 -13.45 8.15
C PRO A 123 1.78 -14.45 7.86
N VAL A 124 0.82 -14.13 6.97
CA VAL A 124 -0.32 -15.01 6.66
C VAL A 124 -0.77 -14.93 5.19
N SER A 125 -0.82 -16.08 4.52
CA SER A 125 -1.18 -16.24 3.11
C SER A 125 -2.52 -15.61 2.66
N PRO A 126 -3.63 -15.66 3.44
CA PRO A 126 -4.90 -15.08 3.04
C PRO A 126 -4.92 -13.55 3.12
N ILE A 127 -4.20 -12.98 4.08
CA ILE A 127 -4.11 -11.52 4.31
C ILE A 127 -3.35 -10.88 3.16
N LYS A 128 -2.23 -11.49 2.76
CA LYS A 128 -1.50 -11.12 1.53
C LYS A 128 -2.41 -11.09 0.31
N SER A 129 -3.26 -12.12 0.15
CA SER A 129 -4.18 -12.22 -0.98
C SER A 129 -5.26 -11.13 -0.95
N GLY A 130 -5.78 -10.81 0.23
CA GLY A 130 -6.74 -9.72 0.43
C GLY A 130 -6.13 -8.34 0.16
N TYR A 131 -4.95 -8.08 0.71
CA TYR A 131 -4.22 -6.83 0.49
C TYR A 131 -3.84 -6.62 -0.98
N LEU A 132 -3.24 -7.61 -1.63
CA LEU A 132 -2.91 -7.55 -3.07
C LEU A 132 -4.15 -7.37 -3.95
N TRP A 133 -5.32 -7.86 -3.49
CA TRP A 133 -6.58 -7.64 -4.17
C TRP A 133 -7.08 -6.21 -4.03
N ILE A 134 -7.07 -5.66 -2.81
CA ILE A 134 -7.44 -4.26 -2.54
C ILE A 134 -6.55 -3.32 -3.37
N ARG A 135 -5.23 -3.56 -3.39
CA ARG A 135 -4.27 -2.75 -4.16
C ARG A 135 -4.54 -2.73 -5.66
N LYS A 136 -5.06 -3.83 -6.22
CA LYS A 136 -5.42 -3.92 -7.64
C LYS A 136 -6.65 -3.09 -8.01
N GLN A 137 -7.40 -2.57 -7.03
CA GLN A 137 -8.52 -1.66 -7.29
C GLN A 137 -7.98 -0.24 -7.46
N PRO A 138 -8.38 0.49 -8.54
CA PRO A 138 -8.11 1.91 -8.63
C PRO A 138 -8.66 2.63 -7.39
N GLN A 139 -7.89 3.57 -6.83
CA GLN A 139 -8.33 4.45 -5.71
C GLN A 139 -8.67 3.75 -4.38
N TRP A 140 -8.22 2.52 -4.15
CA TRP A 140 -8.48 1.82 -2.88
C TRP A 140 -8.05 2.60 -1.63
N HIS A 141 -6.94 3.33 -1.73
CA HIS A 141 -6.37 4.19 -0.68
C HIS A 141 -7.20 5.45 -0.40
N LEU A 142 -8.15 5.82 -1.28
CA LEU A 142 -9.07 6.95 -1.06
C LEU A 142 -10.33 6.54 -0.27
N ARG A 143 -10.50 5.25 0.04
CA ARG A 143 -11.68 4.72 0.74
C ARG A 143 -11.45 4.46 2.24
N MET A 144 -10.28 4.80 2.78
CA MET A 144 -9.98 4.70 4.21
C MET A 144 -10.13 6.05 4.95
N LEU A 145 -11.24 6.75 4.67
CA LEU A 145 -11.71 7.89 5.47
C LEU A 145 -13.17 7.65 5.86
#